data_AF-A0A6L3MJ16-F1
#
_entry.id   AF-A0A6L3MJ16-F1
#
_cell.length_a   1.000
_cell.length_b   1.000
_cell.length_c   1.000
_cell.angle_alpha   90.00
_cell.angle_beta   90.00
_cell.angle_gamma   90.00
#
_symmetry.space_group_name_H-M   'P 1'
#
loop_
_entity.id
_entity.type
_entity.pdbx_description
1 polymer ?
#
loop_
_entity_poly.entity_id
_entity_poly.type
_entity_poly.pdbx_seq_one_letter_code
_entity_poly.pdbx_strand_id
1 'polypeptide(L)'
;MSHLAVNLSMIFTEVPLIERFALAHAHGFQQVEIQFPYELDVVDLRTQLEQHNLSLCLINVPAGDLMQGGNGLAGIPGKEIEFHQALELTIRYATALNVPRVNILAGKQPLDADLLPCLNTLAS
;
A
#
# COMPACT_ATOMS: atom_id res chain seq x y z
N MET A 1 -6.29 6.84 -25.10
CA MET A 1 -5.38 7.60 -24.22
C MET A 1 -4.92 6.66 -23.12
N SER A 2 -3.65 6.73 -22.71
CA SER A 2 -3.14 5.97 -21.56
C SER A 2 -3.59 6.63 -20.26
N HIS A 3 -4.19 5.86 -19.36
CA HIS A 3 -4.46 6.31 -17.99
C HIS A 3 -3.18 6.18 -17.16
N LEU A 4 -2.49 7.29 -16.92
CA LEU A 4 -1.32 7.35 -16.03
C LEU A 4 -1.77 7.54 -14.59
N ALA A 5 -1.14 6.82 -13.67
CA ALA A 5 -1.26 7.04 -12.24
C ALA A 5 0.06 7.61 -11.68
N VAL A 6 -0.03 8.60 -10.80
CA VAL A 6 1.15 9.12 -10.08
C VAL A 6 1.29 8.43 -8.74
N ASN A 7 2.52 8.00 -8.41
CA ASN A 7 2.82 7.39 -7.12
C ASN A 7 3.14 8.49 -6.10
N LEU A 8 2.20 8.76 -5.19
CA LEU A 8 2.35 9.81 -4.16
C LEU A 8 3.34 9.43 -3.06
N SER A 9 3.77 8.16 -2.96
CA SER A 9 4.86 7.76 -2.08
C SER A 9 6.24 8.14 -2.63
N MET A 10 6.34 8.40 -3.94
CA MET A 10 7.61 8.65 -4.62
C MET A 10 7.70 10.05 -5.24
N ILE A 11 6.57 10.63 -5.63
CA ILE A 11 6.47 11.95 -6.27
C ILE A 11 5.70 12.88 -5.32
N PHE A 12 6.02 14.18 -5.38
CA PHE A 12 5.50 15.22 -4.49
C PHE A 12 5.95 15.09 -3.03
N THR A 13 7.17 14.58 -2.81
CA THR A 13 7.70 14.27 -1.48
C THR A 13 8.27 15.48 -0.73
N GLU A 14 8.21 16.66 -1.34
CA GLU A 14 8.56 17.95 -0.73
C GLU A 14 7.50 18.41 0.28
N VAL A 15 6.27 17.91 0.17
CA VAL A 15 5.15 18.18 1.08
C VAL A 15 4.65 16.90 1.80
N PRO A 16 3.92 17.05 2.93
CA PRO A 16 3.26 15.92 3.60
C PRO A 16 2.28 15.18 2.68
N LEU A 17 2.07 13.88 2.92
CA LEU A 17 1.23 13.02 2.05
C LEU A 17 -0.15 13.62 1.76
N ILE A 18 -0.80 14.21 2.78
CA ILE A 18 -2.14 14.79 2.64
C ILE A 18 -2.20 15.93 1.60
N GLU A 19 -1.11 16.68 1.42
CA GLU A 19 -1.04 17.81 0.48
C GLU A 19 -0.74 17.35 -0.97
N ARG A 20 -0.24 16.13 -1.16
CA ARG A 20 0.19 15.60 -2.47
C ARG A 20 -0.97 15.37 -3.44
N PHE A 21 -2.18 15.16 -2.92
CA PHE A 21 -3.39 14.98 -3.74
C PHE A 21 -3.71 16.25 -4.55
N ALA A 22 -3.60 17.41 -3.91
CA ALA A 22 -3.78 18.70 -4.58
C ALA A 22 -2.77 18.90 -5.72
N LEU A 23 -1.50 18.53 -5.48
CA LEU A 23 -0.43 18.61 -6.49
C LEU A 23 -0.69 17.65 -7.65
N ALA A 24 -1.07 16.40 -7.38
CA ALA A 24 -1.42 15.43 -8.42
C ALA A 24 -2.54 15.97 -9.33
N HIS A 25 -3.60 16.52 -8.75
CA HIS A 25 -4.68 17.14 -9.51
C HIS A 25 -4.21 18.35 -10.32
N ALA A 26 -3.43 19.26 -9.71
CA ALA A 26 -2.90 20.44 -10.39
C ALA A 26 -2.01 20.09 -11.60
N HIS A 27 -1.34 18.94 -11.55
CA HIS A 27 -0.54 18.40 -12.65
C HIS A 27 -1.33 17.53 -13.64
N GLY A 28 -2.65 17.46 -13.51
CA GLY A 28 -3.55 16.80 -14.47
C GLY A 28 -3.69 15.28 -14.30
N PHE A 29 -3.21 14.71 -13.19
CA PHE A 29 -3.47 13.31 -12.88
C PHE A 29 -4.92 13.11 -12.45
N GLN A 30 -5.49 11.97 -12.83
CA GLN A 30 -6.82 11.50 -12.41
C GLN A 30 -6.74 10.23 -11.56
N GLN A 31 -5.58 9.57 -11.58
CA GLN A 31 -5.31 8.34 -10.86
C GLN A 31 -4.05 8.54 -10.01
N VAL A 32 -4.09 8.00 -8.80
CA VAL A 32 -2.95 8.00 -7.88
C VAL A 32 -2.72 6.58 -7.36
N GLU A 33 -1.51 6.30 -6.91
CA GLU A 33 -1.19 5.14 -6.10
C GLU A 33 -0.38 5.57 -4.87
N ILE A 34 -0.54 4.84 -3.77
CA ILE A 34 0.15 5.08 -2.50
C ILE A 34 0.60 3.73 -1.97
N GLN A 35 1.90 3.55 -1.72
CA GLN A 35 2.40 2.26 -1.23
C GLN A 35 1.77 1.91 0.12
N PHE A 36 1.87 2.78 1.12
CA PHE A 36 1.35 2.52 2.47
C PHE A 36 0.57 3.74 2.98
N PRO A 37 -0.77 3.78 2.80
CA PRO A 37 -1.58 4.95 3.16
C PRO A 37 -1.92 5.05 4.66
N TYR A 38 -1.46 4.10 5.47
CA TYR A 38 -1.97 3.84 6.83
C TYR A 38 -1.57 4.87 7.89
N GLU A 39 -0.72 5.84 7.55
CA GLU A 39 -0.43 6.99 8.42
C GLU A 39 -1.57 8.02 8.44
N LEU A 40 -2.44 7.99 7.42
CA LEU A 40 -3.61 8.85 7.31
C LEU A 40 -4.88 8.05 7.64
N ASP A 41 -5.84 8.71 8.28
CA ASP A 41 -7.16 8.14 8.48
C ASP A 41 -7.85 7.91 7.12
N VAL A 42 -8.63 6.85 7.01
CA VAL A 42 -9.35 6.51 5.79
C VAL A 42 -10.33 7.60 5.36
N VAL A 43 -10.89 8.36 6.30
CA VAL A 43 -11.80 9.50 6.04
C VAL A 43 -11.04 10.67 5.44
N ASP A 44 -9.83 10.96 5.92
CA ASP A 44 -8.99 12.03 5.37
C ASP A 44 -8.58 11.72 3.94
N LEU A 45 -8.17 10.47 3.67
CA LEU A 45 -7.86 10.00 2.32
C LEU A 45 -9.05 10.12 1.38
N ARG A 46 -10.25 9.70 1.83
CA ARG A 46 -11.47 9.82 1.03
C ARG A 46 -11.76 11.28 0.70
N THR A 47 -11.65 12.15 1.70
CA THR A 47 -11.87 13.59 1.55
C THR A 47 -10.94 14.19 0.49
N GLN A 48 -9.65 13.84 0.52
CA GLN A 48 -8.69 14.30 -0.50
C GLN A 48 -9.01 13.77 -1.91
N LEU A 49 -9.37 12.49 -2.04
CA LEU A 49 -9.74 11.89 -3.32
C LEU A 49 -10.98 12.58 -3.93
N GLU A 50 -12.01 12.83 -3.12
CA GLU A 50 -13.24 13.50 -3.55
C GLU A 50 -13.00 14.98 -3.90
N GLN A 51 -12.30 15.72 -3.03
CA GLN A 51 -11.99 17.14 -3.25
C GLN A 51 -11.20 17.39 -4.53
N HIS A 52 -10.31 16.46 -4.89
CA HIS A 52 -9.42 16.58 -6.03
C HIS A 52 -9.83 15.73 -7.24
N ASN A 53 -11.01 15.09 -7.19
CA ASN A 53 -11.53 14.22 -8.25
C ASN A 53 -10.49 13.19 -8.74
N LEU A 54 -9.84 12.52 -7.78
CA LEU A 54 -8.83 11.49 -7.99
C LEU A 54 -9.39 10.12 -7.64
N SER A 55 -8.89 9.07 -8.29
CA SER A 55 -9.10 7.69 -7.82
C SER A 55 -7.78 7.06 -7.36
N LEU A 56 -7.84 6.34 -6.24
CA LEU A 56 -6.71 5.57 -5.72
C LEU A 56 -6.73 4.18 -6.36
N CYS A 57 -5.74 3.89 -7.20
CA CYS A 57 -5.77 2.73 -8.10
C CYS A 57 -4.96 1.52 -7.62
N LEU A 58 -4.10 1.71 -6.61
CA LEU A 58 -3.26 0.68 -6.00
C LEU A 58 -2.79 1.11 -4.60
N ILE A 59 -2.81 0.16 -3.66
CA ILE A 59 -2.14 0.23 -2.34
C ILE A 59 -1.41 -1.09 -2.03
N ASN A 60 -0.42 -1.07 -1.13
CA ASN A 60 0.22 -2.30 -0.64
C ASN A 60 -0.33 -2.67 0.74
N VAL A 61 -0.48 -3.97 1.01
CA VAL A 61 -0.66 -4.48 2.39
C VAL A 61 0.50 -4.01 3.28
N PRO A 62 0.29 -3.65 4.58
CA PRO A 62 1.38 -3.31 5.49
C PRO A 62 2.51 -4.34 5.43
N ALA A 63 3.74 -3.88 5.26
CA ALA A 63 4.89 -4.75 5.03
C ALA A 63 5.66 -5.09 6.32
N GLY A 64 5.10 -4.80 7.50
CA GLY A 64 5.78 -4.98 8.79
C GLY A 64 7.11 -4.24 8.86
N ASP A 65 8.17 -4.97 9.17
CA ASP A 65 9.55 -4.48 9.31
C ASP A 65 10.33 -4.43 7.99
N LEU A 66 9.73 -4.80 6.85
CA LEU A 66 10.44 -4.92 5.56
C LEU A 66 11.11 -3.61 5.14
N MET A 67 10.42 -2.47 5.30
CA MET A 67 10.96 -1.15 4.95
C MET A 67 12.04 -0.66 5.92
N GLN A 68 12.20 -1.34 7.06
CA GLN A 68 13.21 -1.08 8.08
C GLN A 68 14.38 -2.08 8.00
N GLY A 69 14.41 -2.94 6.96
CA GLY A 69 15.46 -3.94 6.74
C GLY A 69 15.17 -5.34 7.28
N GLY A 70 14.00 -5.53 7.90
CA GLY A 70 13.52 -6.84 8.34
C GLY A 70 13.00 -7.71 7.19
N ASN A 71 12.27 -8.78 7.53
CA ASN A 71 11.87 -9.81 6.58
C ASN A 71 10.48 -9.57 5.98
N GLY A 72 9.64 -8.74 6.60
CA GLY A 72 8.26 -8.54 6.18
C GLY A 72 7.30 -9.57 6.76
N LEU A 73 6.21 -9.86 6.03
CA LEU A 73 5.07 -10.65 6.54
C LEU A 73 4.70 -11.84 5.63
N ALA A 74 4.30 -11.58 4.38
CA ALA A 74 3.49 -12.52 3.60
C ALA A 74 4.15 -13.90 3.34
N GLY A 75 5.45 -13.93 3.08
CA GLY A 75 6.21 -15.17 2.88
C GLY A 75 7.00 -15.62 4.10
N ILE A 76 6.69 -15.13 5.31
CA ILE A 76 7.49 -15.39 6.52
C ILE A 76 6.75 -16.40 7.42
N PRO A 77 7.25 -17.64 7.55
CA PRO A 77 6.63 -18.63 8.43
C PRO A 77 6.53 -18.12 9.87
N GLY A 78 5.38 -18.30 10.50
CA GLY A 78 5.10 -17.84 11.86
C GLY A 78 4.57 -16.40 11.97
N LYS A 79 4.47 -15.65 10.86
CA LYS A 79 3.87 -14.31 10.82
C LYS A 79 2.47 -14.27 10.19
N GLU A 80 1.80 -15.41 10.06
CA GLU A 80 0.50 -15.53 9.38
C GLU A 80 -0.59 -14.70 10.07
N ILE A 81 -0.57 -14.62 11.42
CA ILE A 81 -1.52 -13.81 12.19
C ILE A 81 -1.28 -12.31 11.95
N GLU A 82 -0.02 -11.87 11.94
CA GLU A 82 0.33 -10.47 11.65
C GLU A 82 -0.06 -10.09 10.22
N PHE A 83 0.20 -10.98 9.26
CA PHE A 83 -0.23 -10.80 7.88
C PHE A 83 -1.76 -10.71 7.76
N HIS A 84 -2.51 -11.56 8.47
CA HIS A 84 -3.97 -11.52 8.46
C HIS A 84 -4.51 -10.18 8.97
N GLN A 85 -3.97 -9.67 10.08
CA GLN A 85 -4.34 -8.35 10.61
C GLN A 85 -4.00 -7.21 9.64
N ALA A 86 -2.84 -7.28 9.00
CA ALA A 86 -2.43 -6.33 7.97
C ALA A 86 -3.38 -6.36 6.76
N LEU A 87 -3.83 -7.55 6.37
CA LEU A 87 -4.79 -7.75 5.29
C LEU A 87 -6.17 -7.20 5.66
N GLU A 88 -6.67 -7.44 6.88
CA GLU A 88 -7.94 -6.87 7.36
C GLU A 88 -7.93 -5.33 7.32
N LEU A 89 -6.84 -4.70 7.78
CA LEU A 89 -6.65 -3.26 7.68
C LEU A 89 -6.70 -2.80 6.22
N THR A 90 -6.03 -3.54 5.33
CA THR A 90 -5.99 -3.22 3.90
C THR A 90 -7.36 -3.35 3.26
N ILE A 91 -8.14 -4.39 3.58
CA ILE A 91 -9.51 -4.58 3.08
C ILE A 91 -10.40 -3.41 3.50
N ARG A 92 -10.29 -2.94 4.75
CA ARG A 92 -11.02 -1.76 5.22
C ARG A 92 -10.71 -0.53 4.37
N TYR A 93 -9.44 -0.24 4.13
CA TYR A 93 -9.02 0.92 3.32
C TYR A 93 -9.41 0.76 1.84
N ALA A 94 -9.15 -0.41 1.25
CA ALA A 94 -9.46 -0.68 -0.15
C ALA A 94 -10.97 -0.57 -0.43
N THR A 95 -11.80 -1.10 0.47
CA THR A 95 -13.26 -0.99 0.36
C THR A 95 -13.74 0.45 0.53
N ALA A 96 -13.24 1.14 1.56
CA ALA A 96 -13.64 2.51 1.88
C ALA A 96 -13.25 3.53 0.80
N LEU A 97 -12.17 3.28 0.06
CA LEU A 97 -11.60 4.18 -0.95
C LEU A 97 -11.81 3.67 -2.39
N ASN A 98 -12.55 2.56 -2.57
CA ASN A 98 -12.78 1.89 -3.86
C ASN A 98 -11.48 1.55 -4.62
N VAL A 99 -10.45 1.08 -3.91
CA VAL A 99 -9.17 0.69 -4.53
C VAL A 99 -9.35 -0.66 -5.23
N PRO A 100 -9.16 -0.74 -6.55
CA PRO A 100 -9.46 -1.96 -7.31
C PRO A 100 -8.37 -3.03 -7.19
N ARG A 101 -7.17 -2.66 -6.72
CA ARG A 101 -5.99 -3.52 -6.69
C ARG A 101 -5.21 -3.31 -5.40
N VAL A 102 -4.77 -4.42 -4.83
CA VAL A 102 -3.88 -4.45 -3.68
C VAL A 102 -2.64 -5.23 -4.06
N ASN A 103 -1.47 -4.73 -3.70
CA ASN A 103 -0.21 -5.43 -3.85
C ASN A 103 0.24 -6.04 -2.51
N ILE A 104 0.69 -7.29 -2.55
CA ILE A 104 1.22 -8.00 -1.39
C ILE A 104 2.71 -8.17 -1.62
N LEU A 105 3.53 -7.51 -0.80
CA LEU A 105 4.98 -7.71 -0.84
C LEU A 105 5.31 -9.06 -0.22
N ALA A 106 5.98 -9.92 -0.99
CA ALA A 106 6.34 -11.28 -0.57
C ALA A 106 7.24 -11.31 0.68
N GLY A 107 8.02 -10.25 0.92
CA GLY A 107 9.02 -10.19 1.96
C GLY A 107 10.40 -10.62 1.49
N LYS A 108 11.32 -10.77 2.44
CA LYS A 108 12.70 -11.21 2.26
C LYS A 108 12.91 -12.51 3.03
N GLN A 109 13.53 -13.50 2.39
CA GLN A 109 13.83 -14.77 3.03
C GLN A 109 14.66 -14.54 4.32
N PRO A 110 14.21 -15.05 5.48
CA PRO A 110 14.99 -15.04 6.72
C PRO A 110 16.31 -15.81 6.56
N LEU A 111 17.36 -15.38 7.27
CA LEU A 111 18.67 -16.06 7.22
C LEU A 111 18.65 -17.46 7.86
N ASP A 112 17.69 -17.70 8.74
CA ASP A 112 17.50 -18.92 9.52
C ASP A 112 16.37 -19.81 8.98
N ALA A 113 15.84 -19.52 7.80
CA ALA A 113 14.79 -20.30 7.16
C ALA A 113 15.14 -20.70 5.72
N ASP A 114 14.79 -21.93 5.34
CA ASP A 114 14.86 -22.38 3.96
C ASP A 114 13.82 -21.67 3.08
N LEU A 115 14.11 -21.58 1.78
CA LEU A 115 13.23 -20.92 0.80
C LEU A 115 11.87 -21.64 0.66
N LEU A 116 11.84 -22.97 0.70
CA LEU A 116 10.63 -23.74 0.44
C LEU A 116 9.51 -23.49 1.47
N PRO A 117 9.77 -23.48 2.80
CA PRO A 117 8.81 -23.01 3.79
C PRO A 117 8.25 -21.62 3.48
N CYS A 118 9.11 -20.66 3.10
CA CYS A 118 8.69 -19.29 2.77
C CYS A 118 7.72 -19.24 1.57
N LEU A 119 8.01 -20.01 0.52
CA LEU A 119 7.15 -20.11 -0.66
C LEU A 119 5.81 -20.76 -0.34
N ASN A 120 5.80 -21.78 0.53
CA ASN A 120 4.58 -22.44 0.96
C ASN A 120 3.69 -21.49 1.78
N THR A 121 4.27 -20.70 2.70
CA THR A 121 3.55 -19.69 3.48
C THR A 121 2.95 -18.61 2.59
N LEU A 122 3.67 -18.16 1.55
CA LEU A 122 3.16 -17.14 0.63
C LEU A 122 1.97 -17.64 -0.22
N ALA A 123 1.92 -18.93 -0.51
CA ALA A 123 0.93 -19.53 -1.43
C ALA A 123 -0.31 -20.11 -0.72
N SER A 124 -0.31 -20.20 0.61
CA SER A 124 -1.43 -20.72 1.42
C SER A 124 -2.47 -19.67 1.74
#